data_AF-A0AAE1FUM6-F1
#
_entry.id   AF-A0AAE1FUM6-F1
#
_cell.length_a   1.000
_cell.length_b   1.000
_cell.length_c   1.000
_cell.angle_alpha   90.00
_cell.angle_beta   90.00
_cell.angle_gamma   90.00
#
_symmetry.space_group_name_H-M   'P 1'
#
loop_
_entity.id
_entity.type
_entity.pdbx_description
1 polymer ?
#
loop_
_entity_poly.entity_id
_entity_poly.type
_entity_poly.pdbx_seq_one_letter_code
_entity_poly.pdbx_strand_id
1 'polypeptide(L)'
;MLSCIKINQSPVYTAAVREKHAAFSRLRRNRGDPTVLEGFRRVLARARRVLKEVRRSSWTAYVSSINTKTPLTQVFRRVRKIAGKFTPSPAPKVNGIKIMDGLTVANTIAEAFAKVSSRDSRPLAVSHELGAQ
;
A
#
# COMPACT_ATOMS: atom_id res chain seq x y z
N MET A 1 -1.07 2.23 3.37
CA MET A 1 -0.27 2.65 2.20
C MET A 1 -1.05 2.82 0.88
N LEU A 2 -2.06 2.01 0.54
CA LEU A 2 -2.72 2.10 -0.78
C LEU A 2 -3.61 3.34 -1.03
N SER A 3 -4.04 4.10 -0.01
CA SER A 3 -4.81 5.35 -0.24
C SER A 3 -3.91 6.56 -0.53
N CYS A 4 -2.72 6.63 0.08
CA CYS A 4 -1.80 7.75 -0.10
C CYS A 4 -1.16 7.78 -1.50
N ILE A 5 -0.95 6.62 -2.12
CA ILE A 5 -0.34 6.51 -3.45
C ILE A 5 -1.29 7.07 -4.53
N LYS A 6 -2.61 6.84 -4.41
CA LYS A 6 -3.58 7.29 -5.42
C LYS A 6 -3.85 8.80 -5.39
N ILE A 7 -3.74 9.45 -4.21
CA ILE A 7 -3.96 10.91 -4.10
C ILE A 7 -2.83 11.67 -4.80
N ASN A 8 -1.58 11.23 -4.64
CA ASN A 8 -0.41 11.88 -5.24
C ASN A 8 -0.28 11.64 -6.76
N GLN A 9 -1.04 10.70 -7.32
CA GLN A 9 -1.09 10.43 -8.77
C GLN A 9 -2.19 11.21 -9.49
N SER A 10 -3.09 11.92 -8.78
CA SER A 10 -4.12 12.72 -9.43
C SER A 10 -3.48 13.88 -10.22
N PRO A 11 -3.83 14.07 -11.51
CA PRO A 11 -3.27 15.17 -12.32
C PRO A 11 -3.64 16.54 -11.75
N VAL A 12 -4.85 16.66 -11.21
CA VAL A 12 -5.35 17.90 -10.58
C VAL A 12 -4.57 18.21 -9.29
N TYR A 13 -4.27 17.19 -8.49
CA TYR A 13 -3.45 17.34 -7.28
C TYR A 13 -2.03 17.78 -7.60
N THR A 14 -1.38 17.10 -8.56
CA THR A 14 0.01 17.41 -8.93
C THR A 14 0.13 18.78 -9.58
N ALA A 15 -0.84 19.17 -10.43
CA ALA A 15 -0.91 20.51 -11.01
C ALA A 15 -1.02 21.61 -9.94
N ALA A 16 -1.94 21.47 -8.98
CA ALA A 16 -2.12 22.45 -7.90
C ALA A 16 -0.88 22.59 -7.00
N VAL A 17 -0.17 21.48 -6.73
CA VAL A 17 1.09 21.51 -5.98
C VAL A 17 2.19 22.21 -6.78
N ARG A 18 2.32 21.89 -8.07
CA ARG A 18 3.29 22.53 -8.97
C ARG A 18 3.04 24.03 -9.09
N GLU A 19 1.80 24.44 -9.26
CA GLU A 19 1.40 25.86 -9.34
C GLU A 19 1.75 26.61 -8.05
N LYS A 20 1.41 26.04 -6.89
CA LYS A 20 1.80 26.59 -5.57
C LYS A 20 3.32 26.73 -5.46
N HIS A 21 4.10 25.73 -5.89
CA HIS A 21 5.57 25.77 -5.82
C HIS A 21 6.15 26.81 -6.77
N ALA A 22 5.58 26.97 -7.97
CA ALA A 22 5.97 28.02 -8.92
C ALA A 22 5.67 29.42 -8.35
N ALA A 23 4.47 29.63 -7.79
CA ALA A 23 4.10 30.90 -7.16
C ALA A 23 4.97 31.22 -5.93
N PHE A 24 5.28 30.21 -5.10
CA PHE A 24 6.21 30.38 -3.98
C PHE A 24 7.63 30.74 -4.46
N SER A 25 8.09 30.12 -5.54
CA SER A 25 9.39 30.46 -6.14
C SER A 25 9.43 31.89 -6.67
N ARG A 26 8.33 32.40 -7.24
CA ARG A 26 8.19 33.81 -7.66
C ARG A 26 8.24 34.75 -6.46
N LEU A 27 7.44 34.49 -5.41
CA LEU A 27 7.46 35.24 -4.16
C LEU A 27 8.85 35.27 -3.52
N ARG A 28 9.56 34.13 -3.53
CA ARG A 28 10.90 34.03 -2.94
C ARG A 28 11.92 34.93 -3.64
N ARG A 29 11.77 35.19 -4.94
CA ARG A 29 12.64 36.10 -5.71
C ARG A 29 12.25 37.56 -5.52
N ASN A 30 10.95 37.84 -5.35
CA ASN A 30 10.41 39.21 -5.28
C ASN A 30 9.78 39.48 -3.90
N ARG A 31 10.56 39.32 -2.82
CA ARG A 31 10.04 39.32 -1.43
C ARG A 31 9.45 40.65 -0.94
N GLY A 32 9.69 41.76 -1.66
CA GLY A 32 9.18 43.08 -1.30
C GLY A 32 7.93 43.53 -2.06
N ASP A 33 7.48 42.78 -3.07
CA ASP A 33 6.35 43.18 -3.91
C ASP A 33 5.01 42.69 -3.31
N PRO A 34 4.13 43.61 -2.85
CA PRO A 34 2.84 43.23 -2.26
C PRO A 34 1.92 42.53 -3.26
N THR A 35 2.02 42.84 -4.56
CA THR A 35 1.19 42.22 -5.60
C THR A 35 1.53 40.74 -5.78
N VAL A 36 2.82 40.40 -5.70
CA VAL A 36 3.30 39.01 -5.78
C VAL A 36 2.88 38.22 -4.54
N LEU A 37 2.90 38.86 -3.36
CA LEU A 37 2.43 38.25 -2.12
C LEU A 37 0.92 37.93 -2.17
N GLU A 38 0.11 38.87 -2.64
CA GLU A 38 -1.33 38.65 -2.84
C GLU A 38 -1.61 37.55 -3.86
N GLY A 39 -0.90 37.56 -4.98
CA GLY A 39 -0.98 36.50 -5.99
C GLY A 39 -0.68 35.12 -5.41
N PHE A 40 0.39 35.00 -4.62
CA PHE A 40 0.73 33.75 -3.93
C PHE A 40 -0.36 33.32 -2.94
N ARG A 41 -0.94 34.23 -2.15
CA ARG A 41 -2.03 33.92 -1.21
C ARG A 41 -3.26 33.36 -1.94
N ARG A 42 -3.62 33.92 -3.10
CA ARG A 42 -4.73 33.43 -3.94
C ARG A 42 -4.45 32.02 -4.45
N VAL A 43 -3.26 31.77 -5.01
CA VAL A 43 -2.84 30.43 -5.48
C VAL A 43 -2.84 29.43 -4.33
N LEU A 44 -2.33 29.82 -3.15
CA LEU A 44 -2.29 28.96 -1.98
C LEU A 44 -3.70 28.60 -1.47
N ALA A 45 -4.65 29.53 -1.50
CA ALA A 45 -6.05 29.26 -1.16
C ALA A 45 -6.69 28.27 -2.14
N ARG A 46 -6.46 28.45 -3.45
CA ARG A 46 -6.92 27.51 -4.49
C ARG A 46 -6.31 26.12 -4.29
N ALA A 47 -4.99 26.03 -4.11
CA ALA A 47 -4.30 24.77 -3.88
C ALA A 47 -4.84 24.05 -2.64
N ARG A 48 -5.07 24.76 -1.53
CA ARG A 48 -5.68 24.18 -0.32
C ARG A 48 -7.07 23.61 -0.59
N ARG A 49 -7.92 24.33 -1.34
CA ARG A 49 -9.25 23.84 -1.73
C ARG A 49 -9.15 22.55 -2.54
N VAL A 50 -8.36 22.58 -3.61
CA VAL A 50 -8.16 21.41 -4.49
C VAL A 50 -7.65 20.20 -3.71
N LEU A 51 -6.66 20.40 -2.84
CA LEU A 51 -6.11 19.31 -2.03
C LEU A 51 -7.15 18.71 -1.08
N LYS A 52 -7.99 19.53 -0.45
CA LYS A 52 -9.09 19.04 0.40
C LYS A 52 -10.12 18.27 -0.41
N GLU A 53 -10.46 18.76 -1.59
CA GLU A 53 -11.46 18.15 -2.47
C GLU A 53 -10.98 16.80 -3.02
N VAL A 54 -9.76 16.73 -3.56
CA VAL A 54 -9.19 15.47 -4.06
C VAL A 54 -9.10 14.44 -2.93
N ARG A 55 -8.67 14.84 -1.72
CA ARG A 55 -8.62 13.94 -0.56
C ARG A 55 -10.00 13.43 -0.18
N ARG A 56 -10.99 14.33 -0.12
CA ARG A 56 -12.39 13.98 0.18
C ARG A 56 -12.92 13.00 -0.86
N SER A 57 -12.81 13.31 -2.15
CA SER A 57 -13.31 12.44 -3.22
C SER A 57 -12.62 11.08 -3.23
N SER A 58 -11.30 11.03 -3.00
CA SER A 58 -10.56 9.77 -2.88
C SER A 58 -11.02 8.95 -1.67
N TRP A 59 -11.27 9.61 -0.54
CA TRP A 59 -11.80 8.96 0.66
C TRP A 59 -13.20 8.40 0.44
N THR A 60 -14.11 9.21 -0.11
CA THR A 60 -15.47 8.80 -0.45
C THR A 60 -15.44 7.61 -1.40
N ALA A 61 -14.67 7.68 -2.49
CA ALA A 61 -14.53 6.56 -3.43
C ALA A 61 -13.98 5.29 -2.77
N TYR A 62 -13.05 5.42 -1.82
CA TYR A 62 -12.52 4.28 -1.07
C TYR A 62 -13.60 3.62 -0.20
N VAL A 63 -14.38 4.42 0.54
CA VAL A 63 -15.46 3.90 1.39
C VAL A 63 -16.58 3.30 0.52
N SER A 64 -17.02 3.99 -0.54
CA SER A 64 -18.04 3.50 -1.48
C SER A 64 -17.63 2.22 -2.23
N SER A 65 -16.33 1.95 -2.35
CA SER A 65 -15.85 0.70 -2.94
C SER A 65 -16.14 -0.53 -2.06
N ILE A 66 -16.52 -0.34 -0.79
CA ILE A 66 -16.99 -1.38 0.13
C ILE A 66 -18.50 -1.52 -0.08
N ASN A 67 -18.91 -2.50 -0.87
CA ASN A 67 -20.31 -2.73 -1.23
C ASN A 67 -20.69 -4.20 -1.02
N THR A 68 -21.94 -4.55 -1.33
CA THR A 68 -22.51 -5.90 -1.16
C THR A 68 -21.75 -6.99 -1.93
N LYS A 69 -21.01 -6.63 -2.99
CA LYS A 69 -20.18 -7.56 -3.78
C LYS A 69 -18.79 -7.77 -3.17
N THR A 70 -18.44 -7.05 -2.11
CA THR A 70 -17.11 -7.14 -1.48
C THR A 70 -17.10 -8.33 -0.50
N PRO A 71 -16.19 -9.31 -0.66
CA PRO A 71 -16.11 -10.44 0.26
C PRO A 71 -15.85 -10.00 1.70
N LEU A 72 -16.45 -10.69 2.67
CA LEU A 72 -16.37 -10.34 4.11
C LEU A 72 -14.91 -10.17 4.59
N THR A 73 -14.00 -11.04 4.15
CA THR A 73 -12.57 -10.95 4.47
C THR A 73 -11.94 -9.64 4.00
N GLN A 74 -12.35 -9.15 2.82
CA GLN A 74 -11.88 -7.87 2.29
C GLN A 74 -12.48 -6.69 3.04
N VAL A 75 -13.74 -6.78 3.47
CA VAL A 75 -14.39 -5.77 4.32
C VAL A 75 -13.60 -5.60 5.61
N PHE A 76 -13.37 -6.66 6.37
CA PHE A 76 -12.60 -6.59 7.62
C PHE A 76 -11.16 -6.13 7.39
N ARG A 77 -10.53 -6.49 6.26
CA ARG A 77 -9.21 -5.99 5.88
C ARG A 77 -9.22 -4.47 5.68
N ARG A 78 -10.25 -3.93 5.02
CA ARG A 78 -10.41 -2.49 4.80
C ARG A 78 -10.78 -1.75 6.09
N VAL A 79 -11.67 -2.28 6.92
CA VAL A 79 -12.01 -1.72 8.25
C VAL A 79 -10.77 -1.62 9.14
N ARG A 80 -9.93 -2.66 9.20
CA ARG A 80 -8.66 -2.61 9.93
C ARG A 80 -7.71 -1.53 9.39
N LYS A 81 -7.70 -1.28 8.07
CA LYS A 81 -6.91 -0.18 7.48
C LYS A 81 -7.42 1.19 7.93
N ILE A 82 -8.73 1.37 7.97
CA ILE A 82 -9.38 2.61 8.43
C ILE A 82 -9.08 2.84 9.91
N ALA A 83 -9.17 1.80 10.74
CA ALA A 83 -8.87 1.84 12.16
C ALA A 83 -7.37 1.97 12.49
N GLY A 84 -6.48 2.01 11.49
CA GLY A 84 -5.02 2.05 11.70
C GLY A 84 -4.42 0.74 12.23
N LYS A 85 -5.22 -0.31 12.44
CA LYS A 85 -4.81 -1.62 12.97
C LYS A 85 -4.33 -2.60 11.89
N PHE A 86 -4.23 -2.15 10.64
CA PHE A 86 -3.77 -2.99 9.55
C PHE A 86 -2.27 -3.15 9.58
N THR A 87 -1.81 -4.36 9.89
CA THR A 87 -0.44 -4.79 9.66
C THR A 87 -0.36 -5.46 8.28
N PRO A 88 0.52 -4.99 7.38
CA PRO A 88 0.82 -5.74 6.17
C PRO A 88 1.45 -7.08 6.54
N SER A 89 1.21 -8.11 5.74
CA SER A 89 1.90 -9.39 5.93
C SER A 89 3.41 -9.15 5.88
N PRO A 90 4.20 -9.75 6.79
CA PRO A 90 5.64 -9.70 6.70
C PRO A 90 6.06 -10.25 5.34
N ALA A 91 7.09 -9.65 4.74
CA ALA A 91 7.70 -10.25 3.57
C ALA A 91 8.37 -11.58 3.98
N PRO A 92 8.31 -12.61 3.12
CA PRO A 92 8.97 -13.88 3.37
C PRO A 92 10.46 -13.66 3.58
N LYS A 93 11.00 -14.36 4.58
CA LYS A 93 12.43 -14.35 4.92
C LYS A 93 12.99 -15.74 4.70
N VAL A 94 14.14 -15.80 4.04
CA VAL A 94 14.94 -17.03 3.94
C VAL A 94 16.25 -16.74 4.65
N ASN A 95 16.60 -17.57 5.64
CA ASN A 95 17.83 -17.41 6.43
C ASN A 95 18.00 -16.00 7.04
N GLY A 96 16.89 -15.40 7.50
CA GLY A 96 16.88 -14.05 8.07
C GLY A 96 16.90 -12.90 7.05
N ILE A 97 17.17 -13.17 5.77
CA ILE A 97 17.20 -12.17 4.70
C ILE A 97 15.80 -12.00 4.12
N LYS A 98 15.36 -10.74 4.01
CA LYS A 98 14.08 -10.38 3.41
C LYS A 98 14.19 -10.48 1.89
N ILE A 99 13.41 -11.38 1.28
CA ILE A 99 13.34 -11.48 -0.18
C ILE A 99 12.14 -10.62 -0.64
N MET A 100 12.40 -9.68 -1.55
CA MET A 100 11.34 -8.83 -2.13
C MET A 100 10.88 -9.28 -3.51
N ASP A 101 11.71 -10.04 -4.23
CA ASP A 101 11.39 -10.57 -5.55
C ASP A 101 10.54 -11.85 -5.45
N GLY A 102 9.41 -11.87 -6.13
CA GLY A 102 8.43 -12.96 -6.04
C GLY A 102 8.93 -14.27 -6.66
N LEU A 103 9.70 -14.19 -7.74
CA LEU A 103 10.25 -15.37 -8.40
C LEU A 103 11.28 -16.07 -7.51
N THR A 104 12.17 -15.27 -6.92
CA THR A 104 13.17 -15.77 -5.97
C THR A 104 12.50 -16.45 -4.78
N VAL A 105 11.45 -15.84 -4.20
CA VAL A 105 10.67 -16.47 -3.10
C VAL A 105 10.10 -17.81 -3.52
N ALA A 106 9.47 -17.89 -4.69
CA ALA A 106 8.83 -19.11 -5.18
C ALA A 106 9.85 -20.23 -5.38
N ASN A 107 10.98 -19.93 -6.00
CA ASN A 107 12.05 -20.90 -6.22
C ASN A 107 12.63 -21.40 -4.90
N THR A 108 12.91 -20.51 -3.94
CA THR A 108 13.44 -20.95 -2.64
C THR A 108 12.44 -21.82 -1.86
N ILE A 109 11.15 -21.51 -1.93
CA ILE A 109 10.11 -22.36 -1.35
C ILE A 109 10.11 -23.73 -2.03
N ALA A 110 10.14 -23.77 -3.37
CA ALA A 110 10.16 -25.01 -4.13
C ALA A 110 11.40 -25.88 -3.80
N GLU A 111 12.59 -25.28 -3.73
CA GLU A 111 13.82 -25.96 -3.32
C GLU A 111 13.73 -26.52 -1.91
N ALA A 112 13.19 -25.75 -0.96
CA ALA A 112 13.00 -26.21 0.41
C ALA A 112 12.04 -27.42 0.48
N PHE A 113 10.93 -27.37 -0.27
CA PHE A 113 10.00 -28.49 -0.37
C PHE A 113 10.63 -29.71 -1.03
N ALA A 114 11.36 -29.54 -2.13
CA ALA A 114 12.06 -30.64 -2.81
C ALA A 114 13.08 -31.31 -1.89
N LYS A 115 13.86 -30.53 -1.13
CA LYS A 115 14.84 -31.04 -0.15
C LYS A 115 14.21 -31.82 0.99
N VAL A 116 13.03 -31.41 1.47
CA VAL A 116 12.27 -32.16 2.49
C VAL A 116 11.67 -33.42 1.88
N SER A 117 11.19 -33.35 0.64
CA SER A 117 10.57 -34.48 -0.06
C SER A 117 11.58 -35.55 -0.50
N SER A 118 12.85 -35.21 -0.72
CA SER A 118 13.92 -36.15 -1.09
C SER A 118 14.62 -36.78 0.11
N ARG A 119 14.45 -36.21 1.31
CA ARG A 119 14.85 -36.84 2.58
C ARG A 119 13.78 -37.84 2.99
N ASP A 120 13.90 -39.06 2.47
CA ASP A 120 13.07 -40.18 2.88
C ASP A 120 13.32 -40.50 4.36
N SER A 121 12.42 -40.03 5.22
CA SER A 121 12.17 -40.59 6.54
C SER A 121 10.70 -40.39 6.85
N ARG A 122 9.84 -40.97 6.01
CA ARG A 122 8.51 -41.35 6.50
C ARG A 122 8.75 -42.45 7.53
N PRO A 123 8.38 -42.31 8.81
CA PRO A 123 8.27 -43.48 9.66
C PRO A 123 7.20 -44.35 9.00
N LEU A 124 7.63 -45.47 8.43
CA LEU A 124 6.76 -46.50 7.90
C LEU A 124 5.76 -46.85 9.01
N ALA A 125 4.47 -46.76 8.69
CA ALA A 125 3.42 -47.24 9.56
C ALA A 125 3.77 -48.67 10.00
N VAL A 126 3.77 -48.90 11.31
CA VAL A 126 3.93 -50.21 11.92
C VAL A 126 2.85 -51.13 11.34
N SER A 127 3.25 -52.07 10.48
CA SER A 127 2.40 -53.18 10.08
C SER A 127 2.16 -54.06 11.30
N HIS A 128 0.97 -53.97 11.89
CA HIS A 128 0.50 -54.93 12.87
C HIS A 128 0.07 -56.20 12.12
N GLU A 129 1.00 -57.16 12.00
CA GLU A 129 0.71 -58.54 11.61
C GLU A 129 -0.34 -59.12 12.57
N LEU A 130 -1.57 -59.32 12.10
CA LEU A 130 -2.58 -60.10 12.81
C LEU A 130 -2.30 -61.58 12.58
N GLY A 131 -1.49 -62.17 13.47
CA GLY A 131 -1.50 -63.62 13.68
C GLY A 131 -2.76 -64.01 14.44
N ALA A 132 -3.74 -64.57 13.74
CA ALA A 132 -4.86 -65.29 14.35
C ALA A 132 -4.47 -66.77 14.50
N GLN A 133 -4.49 -67.24 15.74
CA GLN A 133 -4.53 -68.67 16.11
C GLN A 133 -5.97 -69.17 16.05
#